data_AF-A0A2V2Q8V4-F1
#
_entry.id   AF-A0A2V2Q8V4-F1
#
_cell.length_a   1.000
_cell.length_b   1.000
_cell.length_c   1.000
_cell.angle_alpha   90.00
_cell.angle_beta   90.00
_cell.angle_gamma   90.00
#
_symmetry.space_group_name_H-M   'P 1'
#
loop_
_entity.id
_entity.type
_entity.pdbx_description
1 polymer ?
#
loop_
_entity_poly.entity_id
_entity_poly.type
_entity_poly.pdbx_seq_one_letter_code
_entity_poly.pdbx_strand_id
1 'polypeptide(L)'
;APHALACAALLPERVTRTAALVTLAPWGAAGLDWFDGMAASNVRAYSTAASDPDSFTESFIVRSAQIRQNPVRLLDDLRRELTDSDRMVVNDAGIRSMLLRNYSEGLRTSAYGWIDDAIALCSPWGFDPALITGRVLLWHGVKDVFSPVGHSRWLAGQIPGATAVLEPAAAHFDALSVLPGILNWLLDEREHPPERPLPAPAPG
;
A
#
# COMPACT_ATOMS: atom_id res chain seq x y z
N ALA A 1 2.24 0.62 2.29
CA ALA A 1 3.29 1.03 1.33
C ALA A 1 3.92 2.40 1.61
N PRO A 2 3.18 3.53 1.75
CA PRO A 2 3.80 4.84 1.98
C PRO A 2 4.68 4.90 3.23
N HIS A 3 4.28 4.20 4.30
CA HIS A 3 5.10 4.07 5.52
C HIS A 3 6.50 3.47 5.26
N ALA A 4 6.64 2.49 4.36
CA ALA A 4 7.94 1.91 4.04
C ALA A 4 8.82 2.88 3.23
N LEU A 5 8.20 3.63 2.31
CA LEU A 5 8.88 4.70 1.56
C LEU A 5 9.31 5.85 2.48
N ALA A 6 8.50 6.18 3.51
CA ALA A 6 8.86 7.16 4.52
C ALA A 6 10.10 6.71 5.30
N CYS A 7 10.18 5.45 5.73
CA CYS A 7 11.38 4.91 6.35
C CYS A 7 12.60 5.01 5.42
N ALA A 8 12.43 4.70 4.13
CA ALA A 8 13.51 4.79 3.15
C ALA A 8 14.04 6.22 2.97
N ALA A 9 13.16 7.22 3.04
CA ALA A 9 13.51 8.63 2.88
C ALA A 9 14.10 9.23 4.16
N LEU A 10 13.52 8.91 5.32
CA LEU A 10 13.82 9.57 6.60
C LEU A 10 14.87 8.84 7.44
N LEU A 11 15.10 7.55 7.18
CA LEU A 11 16.09 6.71 7.87
C LEU A 11 17.02 6.01 6.87
N PRO A 12 17.66 6.73 5.93
CA PRO A 12 18.41 6.13 4.82
C PRO A 12 19.59 5.27 5.30
N GLU A 13 20.13 5.52 6.49
CA GLU A 13 21.21 4.73 7.09
C GLU A 13 20.73 3.43 7.76
N ARG A 14 19.41 3.25 7.92
CA ARG A 14 18.79 2.04 8.51
C ARG A 14 18.06 1.16 7.49
N VAL A 15 17.80 1.68 6.29
CA VAL A 15 17.01 1.01 5.26
C VAL A 15 17.89 0.72 4.05
N THR A 16 18.23 -0.55 3.86
CA THR A 16 19.09 -0.98 2.73
C THR A 16 18.30 -1.20 1.45
N ARG A 17 17.05 -1.66 1.58
CA ARG A 17 16.12 -1.94 0.47
C ARG A 17 14.69 -1.68 0.89
N THR A 18 13.88 -1.19 -0.05
CA THR A 18 12.45 -0.95 0.16
C THR A 18 11.65 -1.54 -0.97
N ALA A 19 10.56 -2.23 -0.64
CA ALA A 19 9.56 -2.65 -1.62
C ALA A 19 8.21 -2.02 -1.28
N ALA A 20 7.55 -1.46 -2.28
CA ALA A 20 6.19 -0.97 -2.18
C ALA A 20 5.32 -1.66 -3.24
N LEU A 21 4.28 -2.34 -2.78
CA LEU A 21 3.33 -3.05 -3.62
C LEU A 21 2.01 -2.28 -3.63
N VAL A 22 1.34 -2.23 -4.78
CA VAL A 22 -0.04 -1.72 -4.93
C VAL A 22 -0.30 -0.39 -4.21
N THR A 23 0.66 0.54 -4.32
CA THR A 23 0.68 1.78 -3.52
C THR A 23 -0.03 2.92 -4.22
N LEU A 24 -0.68 3.77 -3.41
CA LEU A 24 -1.09 5.10 -3.83
C LEU A 24 0.12 6.05 -3.86
N ALA A 25 -0.01 7.11 -4.64
CA ALA A 25 0.91 8.26 -4.67
C ALA A 25 0.46 9.31 -3.65
N PRO A 26 1.31 10.29 -3.28
CA PRO A 26 0.92 11.38 -2.40
C PRO A 26 -0.37 12.06 -2.84
N TRP A 27 -1.21 12.43 -1.88
CA TRP A 27 -2.39 13.23 -2.17
C TRP A 27 -1.99 14.56 -2.83
N GLY A 28 -2.69 14.94 -3.91
CA GLY A 28 -2.34 16.13 -4.69
C GLY A 28 -1.04 16.02 -5.50
N ALA A 29 -0.54 14.80 -5.76
CA ALA A 29 0.62 14.56 -6.61
C ALA A 29 0.52 15.29 -7.97
N ALA A 30 1.45 16.21 -8.22
CA ALA A 30 1.45 17.03 -9.42
C ALA A 30 1.56 16.17 -10.69
N GLY A 31 0.69 16.43 -11.67
CA GLY A 31 0.68 15.71 -12.94
C GLY A 31 0.03 14.31 -12.90
N LEU A 32 -0.59 13.93 -11.78
CA LEU A 32 -1.35 12.70 -11.64
C LEU A 32 -2.84 13.02 -11.45
N ASP A 33 -3.70 12.46 -12.30
CA ASP A 33 -5.12 12.33 -11.95
C ASP A 33 -5.23 11.20 -10.92
N TRP A 34 -5.39 11.58 -9.65
CA TRP A 34 -5.32 10.66 -8.51
C TRP A 34 -6.46 9.63 -8.51
N PHE A 35 -7.56 9.88 -9.22
CA PHE A 35 -8.73 9.00 -9.26
C PHE A 35 -8.90 8.24 -10.58
N ASP A 36 -8.07 8.50 -11.60
CA ASP A 36 -8.18 7.85 -12.90
C ASP A 36 -8.06 6.32 -12.79
N GLY A 37 -9.09 5.61 -13.27
CA GLY A 37 -9.19 4.15 -13.19
C GLY A 37 -9.55 3.59 -11.80
N MET A 38 -9.83 4.42 -10.80
CA MET A 38 -10.15 3.98 -9.45
C MET A 38 -11.61 3.51 -9.31
N ALA A 39 -11.83 2.47 -8.52
CA ALA A 39 -13.15 1.94 -8.18
C ALA A 39 -14.01 3.02 -7.51
N ALA A 40 -15.29 3.06 -7.87
CA ALA A 40 -16.20 4.11 -7.43
C ALA A 40 -16.37 4.17 -5.90
N SER A 41 -16.28 3.04 -5.19
CA SER A 41 -16.27 3.03 -3.73
C SER A 41 -15.06 3.75 -3.13
N ASN A 42 -13.86 3.54 -3.69
CA ASN A 42 -12.64 4.21 -3.24
C ASN A 42 -12.65 5.70 -3.61
N VAL A 43 -13.12 6.06 -4.80
CA VAL A 43 -13.32 7.47 -5.18
C VAL A 43 -14.20 8.17 -4.15
N ARG A 44 -15.35 7.57 -3.78
CA ARG A 44 -16.23 8.14 -2.75
C ARG A 44 -15.54 8.22 -1.39
N ALA A 45 -14.92 7.12 -0.95
CA ALA A 45 -14.28 7.04 0.36
C ALA A 45 -13.19 8.10 0.54
N TYR A 46 -12.22 8.16 -0.38
CA TYR A 46 -11.12 9.13 -0.32
C TYR A 46 -11.59 10.55 -0.57
N SER A 47 -12.56 10.79 -1.47
CA SER A 47 -13.11 12.14 -1.65
C SER A 47 -13.75 12.65 -0.37
N THR A 48 -14.57 11.83 0.31
CA THR A 48 -15.20 12.20 1.58
C THR A 48 -14.15 12.34 2.68
N ALA A 49 -13.18 11.43 2.78
CA ALA A 49 -12.10 11.53 3.77
C ALA A 49 -11.30 12.84 3.62
N ALA A 50 -11.09 13.32 2.39
CA ALA A 50 -10.39 14.57 2.12
C ALA A 50 -11.26 15.83 2.36
N SER A 51 -12.55 15.80 2.02
CA SER A 51 -13.42 16.99 2.09
C SER A 51 -14.20 17.14 3.39
N ASP A 52 -14.54 16.01 4.02
CA ASP A 52 -15.40 15.93 5.21
C ASP A 52 -15.01 14.70 6.08
N PRO A 53 -13.88 14.80 6.81
CA PRO A 53 -13.36 13.70 7.62
C PRO A 53 -14.34 13.22 8.71
N ASP A 54 -15.20 14.10 9.22
CA ASP A 54 -16.18 13.77 10.26
C ASP A 54 -17.28 12.87 9.68
N SER A 55 -17.89 13.25 8.56
CA SER A 55 -18.87 12.39 7.86
C SER A 55 -18.27 11.07 7.40
N PHE A 56 -17.01 11.09 6.92
CA PHE A 56 -16.27 9.88 6.58
C PHE A 56 -16.15 8.95 7.80
N THR A 57 -15.70 9.49 8.93
CA THR A 57 -15.53 8.79 10.21
C THR A 57 -16.85 8.15 10.67
N GLU A 58 -17.94 8.91 10.70
CA GLU A 58 -19.26 8.39 11.08
C GLU A 58 -19.70 7.22 10.20
N SER A 59 -19.55 7.37 8.87
CA SER A 59 -19.93 6.32 7.92
C SER A 59 -19.10 5.05 8.09
N PHE A 60 -17.80 5.17 8.38
CA PHE A 60 -16.90 4.04 8.58
C PHE A 60 -17.07 3.37 9.94
N ILE A 61 -17.49 4.09 10.98
CA ILE A 61 -17.92 3.49 12.26
C ILE A 61 -19.11 2.56 12.02
N VAL A 62 -20.14 3.04 11.32
CA VAL A 62 -21.34 2.23 11.00
C VAL A 62 -20.98 1.03 10.13
N ARG A 63 -20.20 1.25 9.06
CA ARG A 63 -19.75 0.19 8.15
C ARG A 63 -18.94 -0.87 8.88
N SER A 64 -18.00 -0.46 9.73
CA SER A 64 -17.15 -1.39 10.48
C SER A 64 -17.96 -2.20 11.48
N ALA A 65 -18.94 -1.60 12.17
CA ALA A 65 -19.84 -2.34 13.05
C ALA A 65 -20.60 -3.46 12.31
N GLN A 66 -21.06 -3.18 11.08
CA GLN A 66 -21.73 -4.18 10.24
C GLN A 66 -20.77 -5.30 9.80
N ILE A 67 -19.53 -4.97 9.45
CA ILE A 67 -18.51 -5.97 9.08
C ILE A 67 -18.13 -6.83 10.29
N ARG A 68 -18.02 -6.26 11.49
CA ARG A 68 -17.76 -7.04 12.72
C ARG A 68 -18.85 -8.06 13.04
N GLN A 69 -20.11 -7.74 12.73
CA GLN A 69 -21.23 -8.68 12.88
C GLN A 69 -21.20 -9.79 11.83
N ASN A 70 -20.71 -9.49 10.61
CA ASN A 70 -20.58 -10.47 9.53
C ASN A 70 -19.37 -10.14 8.63
N PRO A 71 -18.17 -10.68 8.94
CA PRO A 71 -16.94 -10.35 8.20
C PRO A 71 -16.97 -10.75 6.72
N VAL A 72 -17.81 -11.73 6.35
CA VAL A 72 -18.00 -12.16 4.96
C VAL A 72 -18.55 -11.02 4.10
N ARG A 73 -19.32 -10.10 4.70
CA ARG A 73 -19.91 -8.95 4.00
C ARG A 73 -18.86 -8.09 3.30
N LEU A 74 -17.69 -7.88 3.90
CA LEU A 74 -16.63 -7.08 3.26
C LEU A 74 -16.12 -7.74 1.98
N LEU A 75 -15.95 -9.07 1.98
CA LEU A 75 -15.54 -9.79 0.77
C LEU A 75 -16.62 -9.76 -0.32
N ASP A 76 -17.89 -9.80 0.06
CA ASP A 76 -19.00 -9.73 -0.90
C ASP A 76 -19.15 -8.32 -1.49
N ASP A 77 -18.90 -7.28 -0.70
CA ASP A 77 -18.86 -5.90 -1.17
C ASP A 77 -17.68 -5.68 -2.14
N LEU A 78 -16.48 -6.16 -1.78
CA LEU A 78 -15.29 -6.09 -2.66
C LEU A 78 -15.54 -6.78 -4.00
N ARG A 79 -16.17 -7.98 -3.99
CA ARG A 79 -16.46 -8.79 -5.18
C ARG A 79 -17.16 -8.03 -6.32
N ARG A 80 -17.96 -7.01 -6.00
CA ARG A 80 -18.67 -6.20 -6.99
C ARG A 80 -17.72 -5.34 -7.83
N GLU A 81 -16.57 -4.98 -7.28
CA GLU A 81 -15.58 -4.10 -7.91
C GLU A 81 -14.30 -4.84 -8.30
N LEU A 82 -14.14 -6.12 -7.91
CA LEU A 82 -13.02 -6.96 -8.34
C LEU A 82 -13.02 -7.16 -9.87
N THR A 83 -11.84 -6.96 -10.46
CA THR A 83 -11.53 -7.44 -11.81
C THR A 83 -11.53 -8.96 -11.89
N ASP A 84 -11.55 -9.52 -13.09
CA ASP A 84 -11.52 -10.99 -13.26
C ASP A 84 -10.26 -11.63 -12.65
N SER A 85 -9.10 -10.95 -12.72
CA SER A 85 -7.86 -11.43 -12.08
C SER A 85 -8.01 -11.49 -10.56
N ASP A 86 -8.48 -10.39 -9.95
CA ASP A 86 -8.71 -10.35 -8.50
C ASP A 86 -9.74 -11.40 -8.05
N ARG A 87 -10.79 -11.63 -8.85
CA ARG A 87 -11.80 -12.66 -8.54
C ARG A 87 -11.18 -14.05 -8.47
N MET A 88 -10.25 -14.38 -9.37
CA MET A 88 -9.55 -15.67 -9.32
C MET A 88 -8.73 -15.79 -8.03
N VAL A 89 -7.95 -14.77 -7.68
CA VAL A 89 -7.12 -14.77 -6.47
C VAL A 89 -7.96 -14.84 -5.19
N VAL A 90 -9.03 -14.05 -5.10
CA VAL A 90 -9.93 -14.01 -3.92
C VAL A 90 -10.81 -15.26 -3.80
N ASN A 91 -10.99 -16.03 -4.89
CA ASN A 91 -11.70 -17.30 -4.86
C ASN A 91 -10.83 -18.47 -4.37
N ASP A 92 -9.50 -18.30 -4.28
CA ASP A 92 -8.65 -19.28 -3.61
C ASP A 92 -9.06 -19.43 -2.13
N ALA A 93 -9.26 -20.66 -1.68
CA ALA A 93 -9.79 -20.92 -0.34
C ALA A 93 -8.84 -20.48 0.78
N GLY A 94 -7.53 -20.59 0.55
CA GLY A 94 -6.50 -20.16 1.49
C GLY A 94 -6.46 -18.64 1.61
N ILE A 95 -6.43 -17.94 0.49
CA ILE A 95 -6.45 -16.47 0.43
C ILE A 95 -7.74 -15.92 1.02
N ARG A 96 -8.90 -16.47 0.62
CA ARG A 96 -10.19 -16.06 1.17
C ARG A 96 -10.22 -16.19 2.70
N SER A 97 -9.73 -17.31 3.23
CA SER A 97 -9.68 -17.55 4.68
C SER A 97 -8.72 -16.60 5.38
N MET A 98 -7.57 -16.29 4.76
CA MET A 98 -6.62 -15.30 5.26
C MET A 98 -7.26 -13.89 5.30
N LEU A 99 -7.90 -13.45 4.22
CA LEU A 99 -8.54 -12.14 4.14
C LEU A 99 -9.64 -12.00 5.20
N LEU A 100 -10.48 -13.02 5.39
CA LEU A 100 -11.49 -13.03 6.46
C LEU A 100 -10.87 -12.85 7.85
N ARG A 101 -9.77 -13.55 8.15
CA ARG A 101 -9.06 -13.39 9.43
C ARG A 101 -8.49 -11.98 9.57
N ASN A 102 -7.84 -11.45 8.53
CA ASN A 102 -7.25 -10.11 8.56
C ASN A 102 -8.30 -9.02 8.79
N TYR A 103 -9.44 -9.08 8.11
CA TYR A 103 -10.52 -8.11 8.28
C TYR A 103 -11.19 -8.23 9.65
N SER A 104 -11.37 -9.46 10.14
CA SER A 104 -11.92 -9.70 11.47
C SER A 104 -10.99 -9.15 12.56
N GLU A 105 -9.68 -9.34 12.43
CA GLU A 105 -8.71 -8.82 13.39
C GLU A 105 -8.56 -7.31 13.29
N GLY A 106 -8.44 -6.76 12.07
CA GLY A 106 -8.27 -5.32 11.85
C GLY A 106 -9.42 -4.47 12.39
N LEU A 107 -10.64 -5.03 12.42
CA LEU A 107 -11.83 -4.38 12.97
C LEU A 107 -12.23 -4.93 14.35
N ARG A 108 -11.42 -5.79 14.97
CA ARG A 108 -11.79 -6.49 16.22
C ARG A 108 -12.20 -5.51 17.32
N THR A 109 -11.44 -4.43 17.47
CA THR A 109 -11.62 -3.43 18.53
C THR A 109 -12.43 -2.22 18.08
N SER A 110 -12.08 -1.60 16.95
CA SER A 110 -12.71 -0.35 16.49
C SER A 110 -12.58 -0.16 14.97
N ALA A 111 -13.22 0.90 14.45
CA ALA A 111 -13.09 1.34 13.06
C ALA A 111 -11.86 2.24 12.82
N TYR A 112 -11.24 2.75 13.89
CA TYR A 112 -10.33 3.88 13.81
C TYR A 112 -9.04 3.58 13.05
N GLY A 113 -8.53 2.35 13.08
CA GLY A 113 -7.36 2.00 12.26
C GLY A 113 -7.61 2.20 10.76
N TRP A 114 -8.79 1.79 10.26
CA TRP A 114 -9.14 2.00 8.85
C TRP A 114 -9.41 3.48 8.54
N ILE A 115 -10.02 4.20 9.49
CA ILE A 115 -10.30 5.63 9.33
C ILE A 115 -9.00 6.42 9.26
N ASP A 116 -8.07 6.17 10.19
CA ASP A 116 -6.77 6.80 10.27
C ASP A 116 -5.96 6.54 9.00
N ASP A 117 -5.95 5.30 8.50
CA ASP A 117 -5.28 4.96 7.24
C ASP A 117 -5.84 5.76 6.06
N ALA A 118 -7.16 5.85 5.91
CA ALA A 118 -7.79 6.56 4.80
C ALA A 118 -7.53 8.07 4.85
N ILE A 119 -7.60 8.68 6.04
CA ILE A 119 -7.29 10.10 6.24
C ILE A 119 -5.81 10.36 5.98
N ALA A 120 -4.91 9.50 6.45
CA ALA A 120 -3.48 9.61 6.21
C ALA A 120 -3.13 9.52 4.73
N LEU A 121 -3.80 8.64 3.97
CA LEU A 121 -3.63 8.51 2.51
C LEU A 121 -4.10 9.75 1.74
N CYS A 122 -5.08 10.49 2.27
CA CYS A 122 -5.56 11.77 1.74
C CYS A 122 -4.80 13.00 2.30
N SER A 123 -3.75 12.79 3.07
CA SER A 123 -2.93 13.85 3.66
C SER A 123 -1.55 13.93 3.01
N PRO A 124 -0.86 15.08 3.07
CA PRO A 124 0.53 15.18 2.63
C PRO A 124 1.41 14.17 3.39
N TRP A 125 2.26 13.44 2.66
CA TRP A 125 3.08 12.37 3.24
C TRP A 125 4.14 12.84 4.24
N GLY A 126 4.48 14.14 4.24
CA GLY A 126 5.51 14.69 5.12
C GLY A 126 6.95 14.32 4.75
N PHE A 127 7.17 13.66 3.61
CA PHE A 127 8.48 13.43 2.99
C PHE A 127 8.36 13.52 1.47
N ASP A 128 9.47 13.85 0.81
CA ASP A 128 9.57 13.87 -0.64
C ASP A 128 10.17 12.54 -1.14
N PRO A 129 9.47 11.77 -2.02
CA PRO A 129 10.01 10.55 -2.62
C PRO A 129 11.37 10.74 -3.31
N ALA A 130 11.69 11.94 -3.79
CA ALA A 130 12.97 12.26 -4.41
C ALA A 130 14.17 12.17 -3.44
N LEU A 131 13.92 12.19 -2.12
CA LEU A 131 14.94 12.07 -1.09
C LEU A 131 15.36 10.62 -0.81
N ILE A 132 14.66 9.63 -1.38
CA ILE A 132 15.01 8.23 -1.20
C ILE A 132 16.28 7.93 -2.02
N THR A 133 17.34 7.54 -1.33
CA THR A 133 18.65 7.20 -1.94
C THR A 133 18.89 5.69 -2.04
N GLY A 134 18.17 4.89 -1.25
CA GLY A 134 18.25 3.44 -1.25
C GLY A 134 17.54 2.79 -2.44
N ARG A 135 17.71 1.46 -2.58
CA ARG A 135 17.04 0.72 -3.66
C ARG A 135 15.55 0.56 -3.38
N VAL A 136 14.72 0.97 -4.34
CA VAL A 136 13.27 0.83 -4.27
C VAL A 136 12.78 -0.10 -5.38
N LEU A 137 11.99 -1.10 -4.99
CA LEU A 137 11.19 -1.91 -5.90
C LEU A 137 9.71 -1.51 -5.77
N LEU A 138 9.11 -1.10 -6.88
CA LEU A 138 7.68 -0.84 -6.99
C LEU A 138 7.06 -1.99 -7.78
N TRP A 139 6.14 -2.73 -7.18
CA TRP A 139 5.38 -3.76 -7.89
C TRP A 139 3.91 -3.38 -8.00
N HIS A 140 3.32 -3.53 -9.18
CA HIS A 140 1.93 -3.15 -9.40
C HIS A 140 1.27 -3.97 -10.50
N GLY A 141 0.04 -4.42 -10.27
CA GLY A 141 -0.80 -5.02 -11.32
C GLY A 141 -1.48 -3.94 -12.17
N VAL A 142 -1.33 -3.98 -13.50
CA VAL A 142 -1.86 -2.94 -14.40
C VAL A 142 -3.40 -2.83 -14.35
N LYS A 143 -4.09 -3.91 -13.96
CA LYS A 143 -5.55 -3.96 -13.83
C LYS A 143 -6.05 -3.60 -12.43
N ASP A 144 -5.18 -3.16 -11.53
CA ASP A 144 -5.60 -2.72 -10.20
C ASP A 144 -6.55 -1.52 -10.29
N VAL A 145 -7.75 -1.67 -9.73
CA VAL A 145 -8.78 -0.61 -9.65
C VAL A 145 -8.90 -0.03 -8.25
N PHE A 146 -8.29 -0.61 -7.22
CA PHE A 146 -8.34 -0.06 -5.86
C PHE A 146 -7.26 0.99 -5.64
N SER A 147 -6.08 0.77 -6.21
CA SER A 147 -4.99 1.73 -6.30
C SER A 147 -4.47 1.72 -7.74
N PRO A 148 -5.01 2.52 -8.66
CA PRO A 148 -4.65 2.46 -10.07
C PRO A 148 -3.14 2.53 -10.35
N VAL A 149 -2.69 1.82 -11.39
CA VAL A 149 -1.27 1.72 -11.76
C VAL A 149 -0.59 3.08 -12.02
N GLY A 150 -1.38 4.13 -12.32
CA GLY A 150 -0.92 5.51 -12.44
C GLY A 150 -0.12 5.98 -11.21
N HIS A 151 -0.50 5.55 -10.01
CA HIS A 151 0.20 5.91 -8.77
C HIS A 151 1.64 5.37 -8.73
N SER A 152 1.84 4.09 -9.04
CA SER A 152 3.18 3.50 -9.08
C SER A 152 4.03 4.01 -10.24
N ARG A 153 3.41 4.31 -11.39
CA ARG A 153 4.12 4.97 -12.51
C ARG A 153 4.62 6.36 -12.10
N TRP A 154 3.79 7.14 -11.42
CA TRP A 154 4.18 8.44 -10.91
C TRP A 154 5.35 8.32 -9.91
N LEU A 155 5.24 7.42 -8.93
CA LEU A 155 6.31 7.18 -7.95
C LEU A 155 7.62 6.73 -8.59
N ALA A 156 7.56 5.86 -9.60
CA ALA A 156 8.75 5.44 -10.35
C ALA A 156 9.47 6.61 -11.03
N GLY A 157 8.72 7.64 -11.45
CA GLY A 157 9.28 8.86 -12.01
C GLY A 157 9.83 9.84 -10.96
N GLN A 158 9.39 9.74 -9.70
CA GLN A 158 9.85 10.63 -8.63
C GLN A 158 11.01 10.06 -7.80
N ILE A 159 11.09 8.73 -7.67
CA ILE A 159 12.09 8.06 -6.84
C ILE A 159 13.35 7.75 -7.68
N PRO A 160 14.51 8.34 -7.36
CA PRO A 160 15.75 8.06 -8.08
C PRO A 160 16.11 6.57 -8.04
N GLY A 161 16.33 5.97 -9.20
CA GLY A 161 16.77 4.58 -9.30
C GLY A 161 15.72 3.53 -8.90
N ALA A 162 14.45 3.90 -8.78
CA ALA A 162 13.38 2.93 -8.54
C ALA A 162 13.27 1.93 -9.70
N THR A 163 13.10 0.65 -9.35
CA THR A 163 12.74 -0.41 -10.29
C THR A 163 11.24 -0.62 -10.22
N ALA A 164 10.53 -0.37 -11.33
CA ALA A 164 9.10 -0.61 -11.44
C ALA A 164 8.80 -1.89 -12.21
N VAL A 165 8.09 -2.83 -11.56
CA VAL A 165 7.57 -4.06 -12.15
C VAL A 165 6.05 -3.89 -12.30
N LEU A 166 5.60 -3.64 -13.52
CA LEU A 166 4.20 -3.39 -13.83
C LEU A 166 3.62 -4.60 -14.58
N GLU A 167 2.87 -5.46 -13.89
CA GLU A 167 2.39 -6.72 -14.46
C GLU A 167 1.09 -6.55 -15.25
N PRO A 168 1.10 -6.71 -16.59
CA PRO A 168 -0.04 -6.36 -17.44
C PRO A 168 -1.32 -7.16 -17.15
N ALA A 169 -1.15 -8.42 -16.74
CA ALA A 169 -2.26 -9.33 -16.49
C ALA A 169 -2.82 -9.22 -15.06
N ALA A 170 -2.00 -8.73 -14.13
CA ALA A 170 -2.27 -8.71 -12.69
C ALA A 170 -3.14 -7.52 -12.28
N ALA A 171 -3.83 -7.68 -11.16
CA ALA A 171 -4.63 -6.67 -10.48
C ALA A 171 -4.15 -6.47 -9.03
N HIS A 172 -5.02 -6.04 -8.12
CA HIS A 172 -4.65 -5.62 -6.77
C HIS A 172 -4.19 -6.80 -5.89
N PHE A 173 -4.97 -7.88 -5.85
CA PHE A 173 -4.74 -9.01 -4.96
C PHE A 173 -3.64 -9.95 -5.46
N ASP A 174 -3.25 -9.85 -6.72
CA ASP A 174 -2.07 -10.56 -7.27
C ASP A 174 -0.77 -10.21 -6.50
N ALA A 175 -0.74 -9.06 -5.80
CA ALA A 175 0.32 -8.69 -4.86
C ALA A 175 0.61 -9.78 -3.82
N LEU A 176 -0.42 -10.51 -3.37
CA LEU A 176 -0.27 -11.59 -2.39
C LEU A 176 0.55 -12.76 -2.94
N SER A 177 0.40 -13.06 -4.23
CA SER A 177 1.09 -14.15 -4.90
C SER A 177 2.57 -13.86 -5.12
N VAL A 178 2.93 -12.58 -5.35
CA VAL A 178 4.33 -12.16 -5.56
C VAL A 178 5.07 -11.84 -4.26
N LEU A 179 4.34 -11.64 -3.15
CA LEU A 179 4.92 -11.24 -1.87
C LEU A 179 6.10 -12.12 -1.41
N PRO A 180 6.06 -13.47 -1.48
CA PRO A 180 7.21 -14.30 -1.10
C PRO A 180 8.47 -13.99 -1.93
N GLY A 181 8.32 -13.75 -3.22
CA GLY A 181 9.43 -13.38 -4.10
C GLY A 181 10.02 -12.01 -3.76
N ILE A 182 9.16 -11.05 -3.42
CA ILE A 182 9.59 -9.71 -3.00
C ILE A 182 10.29 -9.75 -1.64
N LEU A 183 9.83 -10.57 -0.69
CA LEU A 183 10.52 -10.79 0.58
C LEU A 183 11.91 -11.39 0.37
N ASN A 184 12.07 -12.35 -0.55
CA ASN A 184 13.39 -12.87 -0.92
C ASN A 184 14.29 -11.79 -1.52
N TRP A 185 13.74 -10.90 -2.34
CA TRP A 185 14.49 -9.75 -2.88
C TRP A 185 14.94 -8.79 -1.77
N LEU A 186 14.09 -8.52 -0.76
CA LEU A 186 14.46 -7.69 0.38
C LEU A 186 15.60 -8.30 1.22
N LEU A 187 15.63 -9.63 1.33
CA LEU A 187 16.57 -10.39 2.15
C LEU A 187 17.87 -10.78 1.43
N ASP A 188 18.05 -10.47 0.16
CA ASP A 188 19.24 -10.90 -0.59
C ASP A 188 20.51 -10.15 -0.14
N GLU A 189 21.30 -10.83 0.70
CA GLU A 189 22.52 -10.33 1.33
C GLU A 189 23.71 -10.18 0.36
N ARG A 190 23.66 -10.76 -0.84
CA ARG A 190 24.78 -10.73 -1.82
C ARG A 190 25.11 -9.32 -2.33
N GLU A 191 24.31 -8.35 -1.95
CA GLU A 191 24.37 -6.94 -2.34
C GLU A 191 24.45 -6.00 -1.12
N HIS A 192 24.65 -6.54 0.10
CA HIS A 192 24.99 -5.76 1.28
C HIS A 192 26.52 -5.59 1.35
N PRO A 193 27.08 -4.38 1.24
CA PRO A 193 28.47 -4.18 1.65
C PRO A 193 28.59 -4.53 3.15
N PRO A 194 29.68 -5.17 3.59
CA PRO A 194 29.86 -5.50 5.00
C PRO A 194 29.77 -4.23 5.85
N GLU A 195 29.14 -4.35 7.03
CA GLU A 195 29.06 -3.25 7.99
C GLU A 195 30.45 -2.63 8.20
N ARG A 196 30.52 -1.31 8.03
CA ARG A 196 31.75 -0.58 8.31
C ARG A 196 31.97 -0.66 9.83
N PRO A 197 33.13 -1.15 10.31
CA PRO A 197 33.38 -1.25 11.74
C PRO A 197 33.20 0.12 12.40
N LEU A 198 32.55 0.14 13.58
CA LEU A 198 32.46 1.35 14.39
C LEU A 198 33.88 1.90 14.62
N PRO A 199 34.09 3.23 14.51
CA PRO A 199 35.40 3.81 14.75
C PRO A 199 35.86 3.48 16.17
N ALA A 200 37.10 3.00 16.30
CA ALA A 200 37.70 2.70 17.59
C ALA A 200 37.66 3.97 18.48
N PRO A 201 37.39 3.84 19.79
CA PRO A 201 37.42 4.97 20.70
C PRO A 201 38.80 5.62 20.65
N ALA A 202 38.82 6.95 20.58
CA ALA A 202 40.06 7.72 20.53
C ALA A 202 40.91 7.42 21.78
N PRO A 203 42.24 7.22 21.63
CA PRO A 203 43.11 7.09 22.79
C PRO A 203 43.09 8.41 23.57
N GLY A 204 42.83 8.30 24.87
CA GLY A 204 42.90 9.41 25.82
C GLY A 204 44.32 9.77 26.21
#